data_AF-A0A3D5HEP5-F1
#
_entry.id   AF-A0A3D5HEP5-F1
#
_cell.length_a   1.000
_cell.length_b   1.000
_cell.length_c   1.000
_cell.angle_alpha   90.00
_cell.angle_beta   90.00
_cell.angle_gamma   90.00
#
_symmetry.space_group_name_H-M   'P 1'
#
loop_
_entity.id
_entity.type
_entity.pdbx_description
1 polymer ?
#
loop_
_entity_poly.entity_id
_entity_poly.type
_entity_poly.pdbx_seq_one_letter_code
_entity_poly.pdbx_strand_id
1 'polypeptide(L)'
;MTPLFRCGIFVLLFLFCWTSTASAILFERRKTFESEISWFIYPVIGSIPGVQDFYGLGGTVSGIGGSESDITAISLRGKAEYFEDDFQIDILSIFDVPLFTEHLTFTWFSTKIRNAGWPEGERGIDSDPDSMYYLLASNVDASGGELSVNVLENQLEFYYAYSDASVKPYGLVDPNGTFYNAQNSGIIESPRGFRYGIYLDDTDNRRDPRIGYRFQYEKWGQPSSRAGNSEYFQEDYNLSGYIPVLAEGKGVLVLNQFYGSSTVIKKGTVDKSLYVCD
;
A
#
# COMPACT_ATOMS: atom_id res chain seq x y z
N MET A 1 43.27 2.28 6.93
CA MET A 1 42.94 1.78 5.57
C MET A 1 42.83 2.98 4.64
N THR A 2 43.61 3.00 3.55
CA THR A 2 43.56 4.08 2.55
C THR A 2 42.26 4.00 1.73
N PRO A 3 41.75 5.13 1.19
CA PRO A 3 40.51 5.16 0.41
C PRO A 3 40.54 4.24 -0.83
N LEU A 4 41.71 4.09 -1.45
CA LEU A 4 41.96 3.12 -2.54
C LEU A 4 41.71 1.67 -2.13
N PHE A 5 42.03 1.30 -0.88
CA PHE A 5 41.81 -0.06 -0.37
C PHE A 5 40.32 -0.34 -0.12
N ARG A 6 39.56 0.68 0.28
CA ARG A 6 38.09 0.59 0.44
C ARG A 6 37.39 0.42 -0.91
N CYS A 7 37.74 1.24 -1.90
CA CYS A 7 37.21 1.08 -3.26
C CYS A 7 37.59 -0.28 -3.86
N GLY A 8 38.82 -0.75 -3.65
CA GLY A 8 39.27 -2.07 -4.10
C GLY A 8 38.44 -3.21 -3.50
N ILE A 9 38.11 -3.15 -2.21
CA ILE A 9 37.25 -4.14 -1.54
C ILE A 9 35.82 -4.10 -2.10
N PHE A 10 35.24 -2.91 -2.30
CA PHE A 10 33.90 -2.80 -2.89
C PHE A 10 33.85 -3.35 -4.32
N VAL A 11 34.85 -3.06 -5.15
CA VAL A 11 34.96 -3.59 -6.52
C VAL A 11 35.18 -5.11 -6.51
N LEU A 12 36.01 -5.62 -5.59
CA LEU A 12 36.22 -7.06 -5.43
C LEU A 12 34.97 -7.79 -4.94
N LEU A 13 34.21 -7.21 -4.01
CA LEU A 13 32.91 -7.75 -3.56
C LEU A 13 31.89 -7.74 -4.70
N PHE A 14 31.85 -6.67 -5.49
CA PHE A 14 30.96 -6.55 -6.64
C PHE A 14 31.31 -7.58 -7.73
N LEU A 15 32.59 -7.78 -8.02
CA LEU A 15 33.08 -8.81 -8.94
C LEU A 15 32.83 -10.22 -8.39
N PHE A 16 33.00 -10.45 -7.09
CA PHE A 16 32.70 -11.75 -6.47
C PHE A 16 31.22 -12.10 -6.59
N CYS A 17 30.33 -11.14 -6.33
CA CYS A 17 28.88 -11.30 -6.56
C CYS A 17 28.53 -11.53 -8.04
N TRP A 18 29.33 -11.00 -8.97
CA TRP A 18 29.10 -11.15 -10.42
C TRP A 18 29.63 -12.50 -10.96
N THR A 19 30.71 -13.05 -10.39
CA THR A 19 31.36 -14.28 -10.88
C THR A 19 30.93 -15.56 -10.17
N SER A 20 30.32 -15.46 -8.98
CA SER A 20 29.73 -16.64 -8.37
C SER A 20 28.45 -16.98 -9.11
N THR A 21 28.40 -18.14 -9.78
CA THR A 21 27.14 -18.88 -9.98
C THR A 21 26.68 -19.38 -8.60
N ALA A 22 26.38 -18.45 -7.70
CA ALA A 22 25.59 -18.75 -6.53
C ALA A 22 24.18 -18.91 -7.06
N SER A 23 23.71 -20.14 -7.25
CA SER A 23 22.29 -20.43 -7.33
C SER A 23 21.69 -20.12 -5.96
N ALA A 24 21.51 -18.83 -5.66
CA ALA A 24 21.00 -18.31 -4.40
C ALA A 24 19.46 -18.26 -4.39
N ILE A 25 18.86 -19.15 -5.15
CA ILE A 25 17.44 -19.44 -5.24
C ILE A 25 17.37 -20.96 -5.21
N LEU A 26 16.81 -21.48 -4.12
CA LEU A 26 16.89 -22.88 -3.77
C LEU A 26 15.85 -23.71 -4.51
N PHE A 27 14.70 -23.12 -4.85
CA PHE A 27 13.56 -23.86 -5.38
C PHE A 27 13.37 -23.60 -6.88
N GLU A 28 13.21 -24.69 -7.63
CA GLU A 28 12.89 -24.62 -9.05
C GLU A 28 11.46 -24.09 -9.26
N ARG A 29 11.32 -23.09 -10.13
CA ARG A 29 10.02 -22.49 -10.48
C ARG A 29 9.21 -23.46 -11.34
N ARG A 30 8.02 -23.80 -10.87
CA ARG A 30 6.99 -24.46 -11.67
C ARG A 30 6.50 -23.51 -12.76
N LYS A 31 6.41 -24.04 -13.98
CA LYS A 31 5.88 -23.31 -15.13
C LYS A 31 4.47 -22.78 -14.85
N THR A 32 4.28 -21.50 -15.13
CA THR A 32 2.98 -20.84 -15.16
C THR A 32 2.35 -20.98 -16.54
N PHE A 33 1.02 -20.93 -16.59
CA PHE A 33 0.30 -20.79 -17.86
C PHE A 33 0.54 -19.40 -18.45
N GLU A 34 0.45 -19.29 -19.78
CA GLU A 34 0.48 -17.99 -20.44
C GLU A 34 -0.74 -17.16 -20.06
N SER A 35 -0.55 -15.85 -19.93
CA SER A 35 -1.62 -14.92 -19.55
C SER A 35 -2.61 -14.79 -20.72
N GLU A 36 -3.89 -15.03 -20.43
CA GLU A 36 -4.99 -14.82 -21.37
C GLU A 36 -5.83 -13.63 -20.93
N ILE A 37 -6.34 -12.87 -21.89
CA ILE A 37 -7.22 -11.76 -21.58
C ILE A 37 -8.49 -12.28 -20.91
N SER A 38 -8.78 -11.74 -19.73
CA SER A 38 -9.97 -12.07 -18.96
C SER A 38 -10.63 -10.80 -18.46
N TRP A 39 -11.93 -10.86 -18.23
CA TRP A 39 -12.66 -9.75 -17.63
C TRP A 39 -13.74 -10.27 -16.71
N PHE A 40 -13.94 -9.55 -15.61
CA PHE A 40 -14.96 -9.88 -14.64
C PHE A 40 -15.51 -8.62 -13.98
N ILE A 41 -16.79 -8.68 -13.62
CA ILE A 41 -17.50 -7.63 -12.89
C ILE A 41 -17.99 -8.26 -11.59
N TYR A 42 -17.84 -7.55 -10.49
CA TYR A 42 -18.16 -8.06 -9.17
C TYR A 42 -18.85 -6.98 -8.32
N PRO A 43 -19.84 -7.37 -7.50
CA PRO A 43 -20.42 -6.48 -6.52
C PRO A 43 -19.41 -6.22 -5.39
N VAL A 44 -19.44 -5.00 -4.87
CA VAL A 44 -18.72 -4.62 -3.66
C VAL A 44 -19.74 -4.07 -2.68
N ILE A 45 -19.75 -4.60 -1.47
CA ILE A 45 -20.59 -4.13 -0.36
C ILE A 45 -19.73 -4.10 0.90
N GLY A 46 -19.95 -3.10 1.75
CA GLY A 46 -19.19 -2.96 2.98
C GLY A 46 -19.70 -1.82 3.83
N SER A 47 -19.07 -1.67 4.99
CA SER A 47 -19.36 -0.59 5.92
C SER A 47 -18.08 -0.13 6.60
N ILE A 48 -18.02 1.15 6.90
CA ILE A 48 -17.05 1.75 7.80
C ILE A 48 -17.75 1.86 9.15
N PRO A 49 -17.32 1.10 10.17
CA PRO A 49 -17.97 1.09 11.47
C PRO A 49 -18.16 2.50 12.05
N GLY A 50 -19.41 2.84 12.38
CA GLY A 50 -19.80 4.13 12.98
C GLY A 50 -19.68 5.34 12.07
N VAL A 51 -19.54 5.14 10.75
CA VAL A 51 -19.41 6.23 9.77
C VAL A 51 -20.40 6.10 8.61
N GLN A 52 -20.48 4.93 7.96
CA GLN A 52 -21.27 4.77 6.73
C GLN A 52 -21.31 3.34 6.17
N ASP A 53 -22.40 3.01 5.47
CA ASP A 53 -22.53 1.81 4.63
C ASP A 53 -22.38 2.17 3.16
N PHE A 54 -21.80 1.28 2.35
CA PHE A 54 -21.61 1.48 0.92
C PHE A 54 -21.78 0.21 0.09
N TYR A 55 -22.10 0.41 -1.18
CA TYR A 55 -22.24 -0.64 -2.18
C TYR A 55 -21.83 -0.14 -3.56
N GLY A 56 -21.54 -1.04 -4.49
CA GLY A 56 -21.20 -0.68 -5.85
C GLY A 56 -20.72 -1.84 -6.68
N LEU A 57 -20.01 -1.51 -7.74
CA LEU A 57 -19.47 -2.49 -8.68
C LEU A 57 -17.98 -2.21 -8.91
N GLY A 58 -17.21 -3.29 -8.99
CA GLY A 58 -15.88 -3.30 -9.56
C GLY A 58 -15.90 -4.04 -10.90
N GLY A 59 -15.10 -3.56 -11.84
CA GLY A 59 -14.79 -4.25 -13.08
C GLY A 59 -13.28 -4.39 -13.21
N THR A 60 -12.80 -5.51 -13.73
CA THR A 60 -11.38 -5.71 -14.01
C THR A 60 -11.22 -6.38 -15.35
N VAL A 61 -10.30 -5.87 -16.16
CA VAL A 61 -9.77 -6.51 -17.36
C VAL A 61 -8.33 -6.89 -17.03
N SER A 62 -8.02 -8.18 -17.13
CA SER A 62 -6.72 -8.74 -16.78
C SER A 62 -6.07 -9.40 -17.99
N GLY A 63 -4.75 -9.49 -17.98
CA GLY A 63 -4.01 -10.17 -19.04
C GLY A 63 -3.87 -9.36 -20.33
N ILE A 64 -3.84 -8.03 -20.23
CA ILE A 64 -3.88 -7.14 -21.39
C ILE A 64 -2.62 -7.35 -22.24
N GLY A 65 -2.81 -7.62 -23.52
CA GLY A 65 -1.71 -7.86 -24.46
C GLY A 65 -0.91 -9.14 -24.18
N GLY A 66 -1.47 -10.11 -23.46
CA GLY A 66 -0.78 -11.34 -23.06
C GLY A 66 0.25 -11.13 -21.94
N SER A 67 0.18 -10.00 -21.24
CA SER A 67 1.08 -9.64 -20.13
C SER A 67 0.39 -9.82 -18.77
N GLU A 68 1.05 -9.41 -17.69
CA GLU A 68 0.47 -9.32 -16.35
C GLU A 68 -0.29 -7.99 -16.13
N SER A 69 -0.42 -7.14 -17.16
CA SER A 69 -1.09 -5.86 -17.02
C SER A 69 -2.59 -5.99 -16.84
N ASP A 70 -3.10 -5.28 -15.84
CA ASP A 70 -4.51 -5.27 -15.47
C ASP A 70 -5.06 -3.83 -15.39
N ILE A 71 -6.35 -3.65 -15.67
CA ILE A 71 -7.07 -2.40 -15.41
C ILE A 71 -8.27 -2.71 -14.55
N THR A 72 -8.37 -2.04 -13.41
CA THR A 72 -9.48 -2.15 -12.47
C THR A 72 -10.17 -0.79 -12.31
N ALA A 73 -11.49 -0.78 -12.44
CA ALA A 73 -12.33 0.38 -12.13
C ALA A 73 -13.39 0.01 -11.10
N ILE A 74 -13.54 0.82 -10.07
CA ILE A 74 -14.50 0.60 -8.98
C ILE A 74 -15.30 1.88 -8.76
N SER A 75 -16.61 1.75 -8.61
CA SER A 75 -17.51 2.86 -8.29
C SER A 75 -18.44 2.42 -7.17
N LEU A 76 -18.29 3.00 -5.97
CA LEU A 76 -19.12 2.72 -4.80
C LEU A 76 -19.89 3.97 -4.39
N ARG A 77 -21.11 3.75 -3.89
CA ARG A 77 -22.03 4.77 -3.39
C ARG A 77 -22.61 4.28 -2.07
N GLY A 78 -23.02 5.21 -1.21
CA GLY A 78 -23.50 4.83 0.11
C GLY A 78 -24.12 6.00 0.85
N LYS A 79 -24.74 5.71 1.98
CA LYS A 79 -25.23 6.75 2.88
C LYS A 79 -24.09 7.22 3.74
N ALA A 80 -23.89 8.52 3.81
CA ALA A 80 -22.88 9.13 4.66
C ALA A 80 -23.56 9.67 5.93
N GLU A 81 -23.23 9.11 7.10
CA GLU A 81 -23.98 9.41 8.34
C GLU A 81 -23.88 10.87 8.78
N TYR A 82 -22.69 11.45 8.62
CA TYR A 82 -22.37 12.79 9.11
C TYR A 82 -22.37 13.86 8.01
N PHE A 83 -22.92 13.58 6.83
CA PHE A 83 -22.89 14.49 5.69
C PHE A 83 -24.30 14.75 5.15
N GLU A 84 -24.48 15.89 4.49
CA GLU A 84 -25.76 16.23 3.83
C GLU A 84 -25.97 15.42 2.53
N ASP A 85 -24.88 15.14 1.83
CA ASP A 85 -24.86 14.40 0.57
C ASP A 85 -24.36 12.96 0.78
N ASP A 86 -24.78 12.07 -0.10
CA ASP A 86 -24.33 10.67 -0.09
C ASP A 86 -22.82 10.51 -0.34
N PHE A 87 -22.28 9.40 0.16
CA PHE A 87 -20.92 8.97 -0.08
C PHE A 87 -20.74 8.49 -1.52
N GLN A 88 -19.58 8.82 -2.08
CA GLN A 88 -19.15 8.30 -3.37
C GLN A 88 -17.65 8.07 -3.38
N ILE A 89 -17.24 6.92 -3.91
CA ILE A 89 -15.85 6.64 -4.24
C ILE A 89 -15.76 6.09 -5.66
N ASP A 90 -14.81 6.63 -6.43
CA ASP A 90 -14.44 6.13 -7.74
C ASP A 90 -12.93 5.85 -7.74
N ILE A 91 -12.54 4.63 -8.10
CA ILE A 91 -11.15 4.18 -8.18
C ILE A 91 -10.88 3.72 -9.60
N LEU A 92 -9.75 4.13 -10.15
CA LEU A 92 -9.17 3.58 -11.36
C LEU A 92 -7.73 3.19 -11.07
N SER A 93 -7.39 1.93 -11.35
CA SER A 93 -6.03 1.40 -11.20
C SER A 93 -5.62 0.72 -12.50
N ILE A 94 -4.37 0.93 -12.88
CA ILE A 94 -3.71 0.30 -14.01
C ILE A 94 -2.44 -0.33 -13.45
N PHE A 95 -2.33 -1.65 -13.56
CA PHE A 95 -1.26 -2.42 -12.93
C PHE A 95 -0.25 -2.92 -13.96
N ASP A 96 1.02 -2.94 -13.54
CA ASP A 96 2.10 -3.67 -14.18
C ASP A 96 2.24 -3.46 -15.69
N VAL A 97 2.11 -2.21 -16.14
CA VAL A 97 2.32 -1.85 -17.56
C VAL A 97 3.82 -1.93 -17.87
N PRO A 98 4.26 -2.82 -18.78
CA PRO A 98 5.65 -2.84 -19.21
C PRO A 98 6.03 -1.51 -19.84
N LEU A 99 7.16 -0.94 -19.43
CA LEU A 99 7.68 0.29 -20.01
C LEU A 99 8.59 -0.02 -21.20
N PHE A 100 9.91 -0.03 -20.98
CA PHE A 100 10.91 -0.29 -22.01
C PHE A 100 11.29 -1.78 -22.12
N THR A 101 11.02 -2.54 -21.06
CA THR A 101 11.34 -3.98 -20.94
C THR A 101 10.24 -4.65 -20.12
N GLU A 102 10.02 -5.95 -20.31
CA GLU A 102 9.10 -6.74 -19.48
C GLU A 102 9.48 -6.75 -17.99
N HIS A 103 10.74 -6.46 -17.66
CA HIS A 103 11.25 -6.38 -16.30
C HIS A 103 10.96 -5.06 -15.59
N LEU A 104 10.64 -3.99 -16.32
CA LEU A 104 10.39 -2.66 -15.76
C LEU A 104 8.93 -2.31 -15.99
N THR A 105 8.14 -2.35 -14.91
CA THR A 105 6.71 -2.10 -14.95
C THR A 105 6.35 -0.80 -14.27
N PHE A 106 5.21 -0.26 -14.67
CA PHE A 106 4.58 0.90 -14.06
C PHE A 106 3.15 0.58 -13.67
N THR A 107 2.82 0.90 -12.42
CA THR A 107 1.47 0.86 -11.88
C THR A 107 1.02 2.29 -11.60
N TRP A 108 -0.24 2.61 -11.85
CA TRP A 108 -0.85 3.90 -11.56
C TRP A 108 -2.23 3.73 -10.96
N PHE A 109 -2.60 4.62 -10.05
CA PHE A 109 -3.95 4.70 -9.53
C PHE A 109 -4.44 6.14 -9.40
N SER A 110 -5.76 6.28 -9.44
CA SER A 110 -6.48 7.48 -9.07
C SER A 110 -7.70 7.09 -8.24
N THR A 111 -7.95 7.84 -7.19
CA THR A 111 -9.10 7.67 -6.30
C THR A 111 -9.73 9.02 -6.04
N LYS A 112 -11.04 9.09 -6.21
CA LYS A 112 -11.85 10.25 -5.87
C LYS A 112 -12.89 9.83 -4.86
N ILE A 113 -12.92 10.49 -3.71
CA ILE A 113 -13.88 10.23 -2.64
C ILE A 113 -14.63 11.52 -2.33
N ARG A 114 -15.94 11.42 -2.23
CA ARG A 114 -16.83 12.44 -1.69
C ARG A 114 -17.39 11.91 -0.38
N ASN A 115 -17.35 12.76 0.63
CA ASN A 115 -17.92 12.50 1.96
C ASN A 115 -17.32 11.23 2.62
N ALA A 116 -16.01 11.26 2.84
CA ALA A 116 -15.26 10.19 3.47
C ALA A 116 -15.17 10.39 4.99
N GLY A 117 -15.27 9.31 5.76
CA GLY A 117 -14.88 9.32 7.17
C GLY A 117 -13.83 8.26 7.50
N TRP A 118 -12.90 8.61 8.38
CA TRP A 118 -11.87 7.73 8.89
C TRP A 118 -12.01 7.56 10.41
N PRO A 119 -12.18 6.32 10.89
CA PRO A 119 -12.11 6.03 12.31
C PRO A 119 -10.67 6.13 12.80
N GLU A 120 -10.47 6.95 13.83
CA GLU A 120 -9.19 7.13 14.53
C GLU A 120 -9.37 6.82 16.01
N GLY A 121 -8.33 6.24 16.61
CA GLY A 121 -8.31 5.91 18.02
C GLY A 121 -7.09 5.10 18.37
N GLU A 122 -6.99 4.71 19.64
CA GLU A 122 -5.88 3.88 20.09
C GLU A 122 -5.90 2.53 19.39
N ARG A 123 -4.72 2.06 18.97
CA ARG A 123 -4.55 0.76 18.32
C ARG A 123 -3.83 -0.17 19.27
N GLY A 124 -4.37 -1.35 19.52
CA GLY A 124 -3.73 -2.38 20.34
C GLY A 124 -4.73 -3.36 20.93
N ILE A 125 -4.24 -4.40 21.59
CA ILE A 125 -5.12 -5.34 22.31
C ILE A 125 -5.76 -4.67 23.55
N ASP A 126 -5.11 -3.64 24.08
CA ASP A 126 -5.55 -2.88 25.25
C ASP A 126 -6.25 -1.56 24.88
N SER A 127 -6.60 -1.35 23.60
CA SER A 127 -7.26 -0.12 23.16
C SER A 127 -8.69 -0.04 23.68
N ASP A 128 -9.12 1.14 24.10
CA ASP A 128 -10.51 1.41 24.47
C ASP A 128 -11.37 1.67 23.21
N PRO A 129 -12.32 0.79 22.86
CA PRO A 129 -13.18 0.97 21.69
C PRO A 129 -14.09 2.21 21.81
N ASP A 130 -14.36 2.69 23.03
CA ASP A 130 -15.20 3.87 23.27
C ASP A 130 -14.41 5.19 23.12
N SER A 131 -13.10 5.12 22.84
CA SER A 131 -12.25 6.29 22.59
C SER A 131 -12.17 6.70 21.11
N MET A 132 -12.86 5.98 20.23
CA MET A 132 -12.82 6.19 18.79
C MET A 132 -13.48 7.53 18.40
N TYR A 133 -12.83 8.28 17.54
CA TYR A 133 -13.33 9.50 16.93
C TYR A 133 -13.26 9.39 15.40
N TYR A 134 -14.01 10.23 14.68
CA TYR A 134 -14.08 10.17 13.23
C TYR A 134 -13.58 11.46 12.60
N LEU A 135 -12.57 11.36 11.74
CA LEU A 135 -12.14 12.46 10.87
C LEU A 135 -12.96 12.44 9.59
N LEU A 136 -13.57 13.57 9.24
CA LEU A 136 -14.48 13.68 8.10
C LEU A 136 -13.89 14.59 7.02
N ALA A 137 -13.96 14.16 5.76
CA ALA A 137 -13.54 14.94 4.60
C ALA A 137 -14.64 14.98 3.54
N SER A 138 -14.93 16.18 3.03
CA SER A 138 -15.94 16.38 1.99
C SER A 138 -15.46 15.93 0.61
N ASN A 139 -14.16 16.05 0.37
CA ASN A 139 -13.52 15.67 -0.88
C ASN A 139 -12.11 15.17 -0.64
N VAL A 140 -11.75 14.09 -1.33
CA VAL A 140 -10.45 13.44 -1.30
C VAL A 140 -10.11 13.04 -2.73
N ASP A 141 -9.13 13.68 -3.32
CA ASP A 141 -8.58 13.30 -4.62
C ASP A 141 -7.16 12.79 -4.39
N ALA A 142 -6.91 11.51 -4.63
CA ALA A 142 -5.61 10.88 -4.46
C ALA A 142 -5.14 10.24 -5.77
N SER A 143 -3.85 10.33 -6.07
CA SER A 143 -3.23 9.62 -7.17
C SER A 143 -1.82 9.20 -6.82
N GLY A 144 -1.33 8.19 -7.50
CA GLY A 144 0.04 7.76 -7.33
C GLY A 144 0.44 6.76 -8.39
N GLY A 145 1.72 6.43 -8.38
CA GLY A 145 2.24 5.39 -9.22
C GLY A 145 3.45 4.72 -8.61
N GLU A 146 3.75 3.53 -9.12
CA GLU A 146 4.84 2.67 -8.68
C GLU A 146 5.64 2.24 -9.90
N LEU A 147 6.96 2.36 -9.81
CA LEU A 147 7.89 1.75 -10.74
C LEU A 147 8.45 0.51 -10.07
N SER A 148 8.41 -0.62 -10.76
CA SER A 148 8.95 -1.88 -10.28
C SER A 148 9.93 -2.49 -11.28
N VAL A 149 11.04 -3.01 -10.77
CA VAL A 149 12.03 -3.77 -11.53
C VAL A 149 12.05 -5.21 -11.01
N ASN A 150 11.66 -6.14 -11.88
CA ASN A 150 11.61 -7.57 -11.61
C ASN A 150 12.72 -8.31 -12.36
N VAL A 151 13.47 -9.14 -11.65
CA VAL A 151 14.53 -10.00 -12.22
C VAL A 151 14.40 -11.43 -11.71
N LEU A 152 15.15 -12.36 -12.32
CA LEU A 152 15.17 -13.78 -11.95
C LEU A 152 13.75 -14.39 -11.98
N GLU A 153 13.04 -14.31 -13.10
CA GLU A 153 11.68 -14.85 -13.24
C GLU A 153 10.70 -14.34 -12.14
N ASN A 154 10.79 -13.05 -11.82
CA ASN A 154 9.99 -12.36 -10.79
C ASN A 154 10.22 -12.93 -9.36
N GLN A 155 11.42 -13.45 -9.10
CA GLN A 155 11.87 -13.89 -7.78
C GLN A 155 12.53 -12.77 -6.99
N LEU A 156 13.05 -11.73 -7.65
CA LEU A 156 13.58 -10.56 -6.97
C LEU A 156 13.01 -9.29 -7.61
N GLU A 157 12.46 -8.44 -6.76
CA GLU A 157 11.75 -7.23 -7.17
C GLU A 157 12.18 -6.05 -6.31
N PHE A 158 12.42 -4.91 -6.96
CA PHE A 158 12.65 -3.62 -6.32
C PHE A 158 11.62 -2.64 -6.84
N TYR A 159 10.94 -1.94 -5.93
CA TYR A 159 9.92 -0.97 -6.32
C TYR A 159 10.06 0.34 -5.56
N TYR A 160 9.59 1.40 -6.22
CA TYR A 160 9.43 2.72 -5.65
C TYR A 160 8.06 3.26 -6.08
N ALA A 161 7.25 3.63 -5.10
CA ALA A 161 5.98 4.30 -5.31
C ALA A 161 5.97 5.70 -4.72
N TYR A 162 5.20 6.57 -5.35
CA TYR A 162 4.87 7.89 -4.85
C TYR A 162 3.38 8.13 -4.99
N SER A 163 2.79 8.76 -3.99
CA SER A 163 1.41 9.22 -4.03
C SER A 163 1.27 10.62 -3.47
N ASP A 164 0.28 11.32 -3.98
CA ASP A 164 -0.20 12.56 -3.43
C ASP A 164 -1.72 12.52 -3.29
N ALA A 165 -2.24 13.35 -2.39
CA ALA A 165 -3.66 13.61 -2.33
C ALA A 165 -3.95 15.06 -2.04
N SER A 166 -5.20 15.45 -2.27
CA SER A 166 -5.84 16.68 -1.85
C SER A 166 -7.04 16.30 -1.00
N VAL A 167 -7.07 16.74 0.26
CA VAL A 167 -8.14 16.43 1.21
C VAL A 167 -8.75 17.73 1.69
N LYS A 168 -10.06 17.88 1.51
CA LYS A 168 -10.84 19.00 2.03
C LYS A 168 -11.57 18.57 3.30
N PRO A 169 -11.12 18.99 4.50
CA PRO A 169 -11.77 18.63 5.75
C PRO A 169 -13.24 19.07 5.79
N TYR A 170 -14.08 18.25 6.39
CA TYR A 170 -15.49 18.53 6.68
C TYR A 170 -15.69 18.78 8.17
N GLY A 171 -15.06 17.97 9.01
CA GLY A 171 -15.17 18.09 10.46
C GLY A 171 -14.56 16.91 11.19
N LEU A 172 -14.87 16.85 12.48
CA LEU A 172 -14.54 15.73 13.36
C LEU A 172 -15.78 15.39 14.19
N VAL A 173 -15.99 14.11 14.45
CA VAL A 173 -16.97 13.63 15.42
C VAL A 173 -16.21 13.01 16.57
N ASP A 174 -16.40 13.53 17.78
CA ASP A 174 -15.75 13.00 18.97
C ASP A 174 -16.41 11.69 19.45
N PRO A 175 -15.82 10.98 20.43
CA PRO A 175 -16.38 9.71 20.90
C PRO A 175 -17.76 9.85 21.58
N ASN A 176 -18.17 11.06 21.98
CA ASN A 176 -19.51 11.32 22.53
C ASN A 176 -20.55 11.59 21.43
N GLY A 177 -20.15 11.55 20.15
CA GLY A 177 -21.00 11.86 19.01
C GLY A 177 -21.13 13.36 18.72
N THR A 178 -20.31 14.22 19.35
CA THR A 178 -20.36 15.66 19.11
C THR A 178 -19.63 15.99 17.82
N PHE A 179 -20.32 16.68 16.91
CA PHE A 179 -19.76 17.14 15.65
C PHE A 179 -19.09 18.52 15.79
N TYR A 180 -17.86 18.63 15.26
CA TYR A 180 -17.08 19.86 15.15
C TYR A 180 -16.88 20.20 13.68
N ASN A 181 -17.38 21.35 13.25
CA ASN A 181 -17.33 21.79 11.86
C ASN A 181 -15.94 22.32 11.48
N ALA A 182 -15.38 21.87 10.36
CA ALA A 182 -14.13 22.36 9.79
C ALA A 182 -14.26 22.89 8.33
N GLN A 183 -15.48 22.97 7.79
CA GLN A 183 -15.74 23.31 6.38
C GLN A 183 -15.28 24.72 6.02
N ASN A 184 -15.35 25.66 6.98
CA ASN A 184 -14.95 27.06 6.79
C ASN A 184 -13.49 27.34 7.19
N SER A 185 -12.70 26.30 7.48
CA SER A 185 -11.30 26.46 7.90
C SER A 185 -10.39 27.02 6.79
N GLY A 186 -10.81 26.96 5.53
CA GLY A 186 -9.98 27.31 4.37
C GLY A 186 -8.80 26.35 4.17
N ILE A 187 -8.76 25.23 4.90
CA ILE A 187 -7.67 24.26 4.85
C ILE A 187 -7.93 23.28 3.70
N ILE A 188 -6.90 23.07 2.88
CA ILE A 188 -6.78 21.92 1.99
C ILE A 188 -5.50 21.21 2.41
N GLU A 189 -5.63 19.97 2.83
CA GLU A 189 -4.49 19.12 3.14
C GLU A 189 -3.96 18.48 1.89
N SER A 190 -2.63 18.40 1.77
CA SER A 190 -1.98 17.74 0.65
C SER A 190 -1.01 16.67 1.11
N PRO A 191 -1.49 15.57 1.72
CA PRO A 191 -0.63 14.50 2.18
C PRO A 191 0.09 13.87 0.99
N ARG A 192 1.32 13.45 1.22
CA ARG A 192 2.17 12.80 0.23
C ARG A 192 2.77 11.58 0.86
N GLY A 193 2.83 10.50 0.09
CA GLY A 193 3.46 9.25 0.50
C GLY A 193 4.56 8.87 -0.46
N PHE A 194 5.61 8.24 0.05
CA PHE A 194 6.49 7.43 -0.77
C PHE A 194 6.64 6.05 -0.16
N ARG A 195 6.85 5.07 -1.01
CA ARG A 195 7.07 3.69 -0.62
C ARG A 195 8.27 3.20 -1.42
N TYR A 196 9.14 2.44 -0.79
CA TYR A 196 10.06 1.61 -1.55
C TYR A 196 10.27 0.29 -0.82
N GLY A 197 10.60 -0.73 -1.58
CA GLY A 197 10.77 -2.04 -1.00
C GLY A 197 11.56 -2.99 -1.86
N ILE A 198 11.88 -4.11 -1.22
CA ILE A 198 12.54 -5.27 -1.81
C ILE A 198 11.63 -6.45 -1.55
N TYR A 199 11.37 -7.23 -2.58
CA TYR A 199 10.60 -8.46 -2.48
C TYR A 199 11.39 -9.62 -3.08
N LEU A 200 11.68 -10.62 -2.25
CA LEU A 200 12.33 -11.86 -2.62
C LEU A 200 11.30 -13.00 -2.52
N ASP A 201 11.11 -13.74 -3.60
CA ASP A 201 10.16 -14.85 -3.72
C ASP A 201 10.86 -16.11 -4.26
N ASP A 202 11.55 -16.80 -3.37
CA ASP A 202 12.15 -18.12 -3.61
C ASP A 202 11.13 -19.22 -3.30
N THR A 203 9.98 -19.15 -3.98
CA THR A 203 8.98 -20.21 -4.00
C THR A 203 8.93 -20.87 -5.37
N ASP A 204 8.42 -22.10 -5.37
CA ASP A 204 8.18 -22.85 -6.58
C ASP A 204 7.11 -22.21 -7.48
N ASN A 205 6.25 -21.32 -6.97
CA ASN A 205 5.31 -20.56 -7.80
C ASN A 205 4.82 -19.28 -7.10
N ARG A 206 4.82 -18.14 -7.81
CA ARG A 206 4.42 -16.85 -7.22
C ARG A 206 2.92 -16.73 -6.87
N ARG A 207 2.02 -17.45 -7.52
CA ARG A 207 0.57 -17.36 -7.26
C ARG A 207 0.05 -18.50 -6.38
N ASP A 208 0.61 -19.70 -6.53
CA ASP A 208 0.27 -20.93 -5.79
C ASP A 208 1.51 -21.54 -5.12
N PRO A 209 2.15 -20.92 -4.11
CA PRO A 209 3.35 -21.50 -3.51
C PRO A 209 3.05 -22.80 -2.77
N ARG A 210 3.83 -23.85 -3.04
CA ARG A 210 3.77 -25.14 -2.32
C ARG A 210 5.00 -25.41 -1.49
N ILE A 211 6.12 -24.81 -1.89
CA ILE A 211 7.38 -24.89 -1.16
C ILE A 211 8.16 -23.59 -1.35
N GLY A 212 8.92 -23.22 -0.32
CA GLY A 212 9.86 -22.12 -0.37
C GLY A 212 9.52 -21.01 0.62
N TYR A 213 10.04 -19.82 0.36
CA TYR A 213 9.89 -18.70 1.27
C TYR A 213 9.85 -17.36 0.53
N ARG A 214 9.31 -16.37 1.23
CA ARG A 214 9.22 -14.98 0.77
C ARG A 214 9.71 -14.05 1.83
N PHE A 215 10.51 -13.09 1.43
CA PHE A 215 10.90 -11.97 2.27
C PHE A 215 10.50 -10.67 1.60
N GLN A 216 9.85 -9.79 2.35
CA GLN A 216 9.53 -8.45 1.93
C GLN A 216 10.06 -7.47 2.97
N TYR A 217 10.77 -6.45 2.48
CA TYR A 217 11.07 -5.25 3.25
C TYR A 217 10.41 -4.07 2.56
N GLU A 218 9.75 -3.23 3.35
CA GLU A 218 9.11 -2.01 2.88
C GLU A 218 9.44 -0.84 3.78
N LYS A 219 9.59 0.33 3.19
CA LYS A 219 9.57 1.59 3.91
C LYS A 219 8.51 2.51 3.34
N TRP A 220 7.61 2.94 4.21
CA TRP A 220 6.55 3.89 3.92
C TRP A 220 6.89 5.23 4.57
N GLY A 221 7.18 6.24 3.76
CA GLY A 221 7.45 7.60 4.23
C GLY A 221 6.23 8.51 4.10
N GLN A 222 5.98 9.29 5.15
CA GLN A 222 4.93 10.31 5.20
C GLN A 222 5.56 11.67 5.53
N PRO A 223 6.09 12.39 4.51
CA PRO A 223 6.57 13.77 4.68
C PRO A 223 5.44 14.72 5.09
N SER A 224 5.81 15.84 5.72
CA SER A 224 4.80 16.78 6.22
C SER A 224 4.19 17.56 5.06
N SER A 225 2.86 17.60 5.02
CA SER A 225 2.13 18.46 4.08
C SER A 225 2.21 19.94 4.48
N ARG A 226 2.38 20.23 5.78
CA ARG A 226 2.40 21.58 6.37
C ARG A 226 3.42 21.68 7.50
N ALA A 227 3.85 22.91 7.82
CA ALA A 227 4.86 23.17 8.84
C ALA A 227 4.52 22.58 10.22
N GLY A 228 3.25 22.59 10.61
CA GLY A 228 2.78 22.02 11.89
C GLY A 228 2.57 20.51 11.87
N ASN A 229 2.61 19.85 10.71
CA ASN A 229 2.33 18.41 10.61
C ASN A 229 3.58 17.60 10.96
N SER A 230 3.35 16.41 11.51
CA SER A 230 4.40 15.45 11.78
C SER A 230 4.99 14.88 10.49
N GLU A 231 6.23 14.40 10.60
CA GLU A 231 6.90 13.60 9.58
C GLU A 231 7.30 12.28 10.21
N TYR A 232 7.03 11.18 9.53
CA TYR A 232 7.37 9.86 10.03
C TYR A 232 7.58 8.89 8.88
N PHE A 233 8.13 7.74 9.21
CA PHE A 233 8.12 6.58 8.32
C PHE A 233 7.77 5.33 9.10
N GLN A 234 7.26 4.33 8.39
CA GLN A 234 7.05 2.98 8.85
C GLN A 234 7.98 2.05 8.08
N GLU A 235 8.54 1.06 8.76
CA GLU A 235 9.31 -0.03 8.17
C GLU A 235 8.64 -1.35 8.50
N ASP A 236 8.36 -2.12 7.46
CA ASP A 236 7.69 -3.40 7.54
C ASP A 236 8.59 -4.51 7.01
N TYR A 237 8.63 -5.60 7.76
CA TYR A 237 9.36 -6.82 7.44
C TYR A 237 8.36 -7.97 7.46
N ASN A 238 8.25 -8.67 6.35
CA ASN A 238 7.33 -9.78 6.20
C ASN A 238 8.09 -11.01 5.73
N LEU A 239 8.01 -12.10 6.49
CA LEU A 239 8.60 -13.39 6.15
C LEU A 239 7.50 -14.44 6.09
N SER A 240 7.35 -15.09 4.94
CA SER A 240 6.42 -16.21 4.76
C SER A 240 7.17 -17.46 4.35
N GLY A 241 6.80 -18.61 4.92
CA GLY A 241 7.36 -19.91 4.58
C GLY A 241 6.27 -20.91 4.21
N TYR A 242 6.55 -21.75 3.22
CA TYR A 242 5.65 -22.76 2.68
C TYR A 242 6.30 -24.13 2.81
N ILE A 243 5.66 -25.01 3.58
CA ILE A 243 6.19 -26.35 3.88
C ILE A 243 5.14 -27.38 3.46
N PRO A 244 5.43 -28.27 2.50
CA PRO A 244 4.51 -29.34 2.14
C PRO A 244 4.45 -30.36 3.29
N VAL A 245 3.25 -30.57 3.84
CA VAL A 245 3.01 -31.49 4.97
C VAL A 245 2.23 -32.74 4.57
N LEU A 246 1.58 -32.72 3.40
CA LEU A 246 0.93 -33.89 2.80
C LEU A 246 1.62 -34.25 1.48
N ALA A 247 1.55 -35.55 1.14
CA ALA A 247 2.08 -36.06 -0.12
C ALA A 247 1.49 -35.32 -1.33
N GLU A 248 2.30 -35.22 -2.39
CA GLU A 248 1.93 -34.60 -3.67
C GLU A 248 1.50 -33.11 -3.55
N GLY A 249 1.90 -32.42 -2.47
CA GLY A 249 1.57 -31.00 -2.27
C GLY A 249 0.09 -30.75 -1.98
N LYS A 250 -0.66 -31.76 -1.51
CA LYS A 250 -2.10 -31.65 -1.17
C LYS A 250 -2.38 -30.93 0.14
N GLY A 251 -1.33 -30.55 0.87
CA GLY A 251 -1.41 -29.79 2.11
C GLY A 251 -0.11 -29.07 2.33
N VAL A 252 -0.20 -27.74 2.44
CA VAL A 252 0.93 -26.84 2.63
C VAL A 252 0.70 -26.11 3.95
N LEU A 253 1.62 -26.26 4.89
CA LEU A 253 1.67 -25.44 6.07
C LEU A 253 2.27 -24.09 5.69
N VAL A 254 1.51 -23.02 5.95
CA VAL A 254 1.94 -21.63 5.73
C VAL A 254 2.26 -21.01 7.08
N LEU A 255 3.48 -20.50 7.21
CA LEU A 255 3.93 -19.76 8.37
C LEU A 255 4.21 -18.32 7.95
N ASN A 256 3.77 -17.36 8.75
CA ASN A 256 4.01 -15.95 8.51
C ASN A 256 4.55 -15.29 9.79
N GLN A 257 5.56 -14.45 9.61
CA GLN A 257 6.07 -13.58 10.64
C GLN A 257 6.14 -12.16 10.09
N PHE A 258 5.48 -11.25 10.77
CA PHE A 258 5.45 -9.83 10.44
C PHE A 258 6.05 -9.01 11.59
N TYR A 259 6.87 -8.04 11.23
CA TYR A 259 7.38 -7.03 12.15
C TYR A 259 7.27 -5.66 11.49
N GLY A 260 6.50 -4.76 12.12
CA GLY A 260 6.35 -3.37 11.70
C GLY A 260 6.86 -2.43 12.78
N SER A 261 7.50 -1.34 12.37
CA SER A 261 7.95 -0.29 13.30
C SER A 261 7.75 1.09 12.69
N SER A 262 7.47 2.08 13.53
CA SER A 262 7.25 3.46 13.09
C SER A 262 8.22 4.41 13.79
N THR A 263 8.81 5.32 13.02
CA THR A 263 9.77 6.31 13.52
C THR A 263 9.28 7.71 13.17
N VAL A 264 9.08 8.54 14.19
CA VAL A 264 8.77 9.96 14.03
C VAL A 264 10.07 10.73 13.76
N ILE A 265 10.15 11.36 12.59
CA ILE A 265 11.26 12.24 12.19
C ILE A 265 11.04 13.65 12.77
N LYS A 266 9.81 14.15 12.67
CA LYS A 266 9.39 15.47 13.16
C LYS A 266 8.06 15.33 13.87
N LYS A 267 7.99 15.81 15.11
CA LYS A 267 6.73 15.87 15.86
C LYS A 267 5.85 16.99 15.29
N GLY A 268 4.55 16.71 15.18
CA GLY A 268 3.58 17.75 14.87
C GLY A 268 3.51 18.77 16.01
N THR A 269 3.24 20.02 15.67
CA THR A 269 3.12 21.13 16.62
C THR A 269 1.83 21.90 16.35
N VAL A 270 1.08 22.18 17.41
CA VAL A 270 -0.14 23.00 17.35
C VAL A 270 0.18 24.35 17.97
N ASP A 271 0.07 25.42 17.18
CA ASP A 271 0.09 26.78 17.71
C ASP A 271 -1.31 27.15 18.20
N LYS A 272 -1.52 27.07 19.51
CA LYS A 272 -2.80 27.38 20.15
C LYS A 272 -3.28 28.81 19.90
N SER A 273 -2.38 29.75 19.58
CA SER A 273 -2.78 31.14 19.30
C SER A 273 -3.54 31.29 17.97
N LEU A 274 -3.43 30.29 17.09
CA LEU A 274 -4.13 30.25 15.80
C LEU A 274 -5.54 29.62 15.90
N TYR A 275 -5.92 29.11 17.07
CA TYR A 275 -7.21 28.47 17.30
C TYR A 275 -7.96 29.25 18.39
N VAL A 276 -9.05 29.91 18.00
CA VAL A 276 -10.01 30.49 18.93
C VAL A 276 -10.99 29.38 19.28
N CYS A 277 -10.92 28.86 20.50
CA CYS A 277 -11.99 28.06 21.06
C CYS A 277 -13.05 29.03 21.56
N ASP A 278 -14.19 29.11 20.87
CA ASP A 278 -15.40 29.78 21.37
C ASP A 278 -16.05 28.95 22.49
#